data_AF-A0A167FKT4-F1
#
_entry.id   AF-A0A167FKT4-F1
#
_cell.length_a   1.000
_cell.length_b   1.000
_cell.length_c   1.000
_cell.angle_alpha   90.00
_cell.angle_beta   90.00
_cell.angle_gamma   90.00
#
_symmetry.space_group_name_H-M   'P 1'
#
loop_
_entity.id
_entity.type
_entity.pdbx_description
1 polymer ?
#
loop_
_entity_poly.entity_id
_entity_poly.type
_entity_poly.pdbx_seq_one_letter_code
_entity_poly.pdbx_strand_id
1 'polypeptide(L)'
;MSNLLSASKARISEVLRLQASIFRTTYNPDMVRNGAKVLRRKLRGDLIKEYYYPSKTLPNASALNRMFPDLHCIDPKEYQRLQKNAE
;
A
#
# COMPACT_ATOMS: atom_id res chain seq x y z
N MET A 1 -35.45 -43.54 -7.19
CA MET A 1 -34.52 -43.61 -6.04
C MET A 1 -33.84 -42.26 -5.86
N SER A 2 -34.52 -41.31 -5.23
CA SER A 2 -34.10 -39.90 -5.23
C SER A 2 -34.47 -39.23 -3.91
N ASN A 3 -33.70 -39.46 -2.84
CA ASN A 3 -33.68 -38.54 -1.69
C ASN A 3 -32.57 -38.76 -0.63
N LEU A 4 -31.50 -39.51 -0.91
CA LEU A 4 -30.43 -39.74 0.09
C LEU A 4 -29.32 -38.67 0.12
N LEU A 5 -29.36 -37.64 -0.75
CA LEU A 5 -28.21 -36.76 -1.00
C LEU A 5 -28.48 -35.25 -0.92
N SER A 6 -29.67 -34.80 -0.52
CA SER A 6 -29.93 -33.36 -0.39
C SER A 6 -29.96 -32.95 1.08
N ALA A 7 -28.86 -32.39 1.57
CA ALA A 7 -28.83 -31.79 2.90
C ALA A 7 -29.78 -30.59 2.97
N SER A 8 -30.49 -30.43 4.10
CA SER A 8 -31.43 -29.32 4.25
C SER A 8 -30.71 -27.97 4.16
N LYS A 9 -31.37 -26.96 3.56
CA LYS A 9 -30.83 -25.59 3.47
C LYS A 9 -30.46 -25.04 4.85
N ALA A 10 -31.24 -25.37 5.88
CA ALA A 10 -30.97 -25.02 7.27
C ALA A 10 -29.67 -25.66 7.79
N ARG A 11 -29.44 -26.94 7.52
CA ARG A 11 -28.19 -27.60 7.95
C ARG A 11 -26.97 -27.03 7.24
N ILE A 12 -27.09 -26.72 5.94
CA ILE A 12 -26.01 -26.07 5.19
C ILE A 12 -25.71 -24.68 5.77
N SER A 13 -26.74 -23.92 6.16
CA SER A 13 -26.53 -22.58 6.73
C SER A 13 -25.85 -22.62 8.09
N GLU A 14 -26.16 -23.61 8.94
CA GLU A 14 -25.46 -23.87 10.21
C GLU A 14 -23.98 -24.18 9.99
N VAL A 15 -23.66 -25.07 9.05
CA VAL A 15 -22.28 -25.44 8.72
C VAL A 15 -21.49 -24.22 8.22
N LEU A 16 -22.07 -23.41 7.34
CA LEU A 16 -21.43 -22.19 6.84
C LEU A 16 -21.20 -21.17 7.95
N ARG A 17 -22.14 -21.03 8.90
CA ARG A 17 -21.97 -20.17 10.09
C ARG A 17 -20.85 -20.68 10.98
N LEU A 18 -20.79 -22.00 11.24
CA LEU A 18 -19.75 -22.61 12.06
C LEU A 18 -18.36 -22.46 11.42
N GLN A 19 -18.26 -22.72 10.11
CA GLN A 19 -17.04 -22.50 9.34
C GLN A 19 -16.56 -21.06 9.47
N ALA A 20 -17.45 -20.09 9.31
CA ALA A 20 -17.10 -18.68 9.44
C ALA A 20 -16.57 -18.32 10.82
N SER A 21 -17.14 -18.91 11.88
CA SER A 21 -16.66 -18.78 13.27
C SER A 21 -15.25 -19.36 13.44
N ILE A 22 -15.01 -20.59 12.98
CA ILE A 22 -13.72 -21.28 13.10
C ILE A 22 -12.61 -20.51 12.39
N PHE A 23 -12.85 -20.08 11.15
CA PHE A 23 -11.85 -19.42 10.32
C PHE A 23 -11.84 -17.89 10.45
N ARG A 24 -12.62 -17.33 11.39
CA ARG A 24 -12.76 -15.88 11.59
C ARG A 24 -13.09 -15.14 10.29
N THR A 25 -13.94 -15.74 9.46
CA THR A 25 -14.45 -15.11 8.24
C THR A 25 -15.86 -14.58 8.45
N THR A 26 -16.34 -13.74 7.53
CA THR A 26 -17.64 -13.08 7.68
C THR A 26 -18.76 -13.97 7.11
N TYR A 27 -19.75 -14.32 7.94
CA TYR A 27 -20.99 -14.97 7.49
C TYR A 27 -22.03 -13.90 7.11
N ASN A 28 -22.46 -13.84 5.85
CA ASN A 28 -23.41 -12.85 5.33
C ASN A 28 -24.55 -13.53 4.54
N PRO A 29 -25.55 -14.11 5.23
CA PRO A 29 -26.64 -14.86 4.59
C PRO A 29 -27.58 -13.97 3.76
N ASP A 30 -27.78 -12.72 4.20
CA ASP A 30 -28.71 -11.76 3.58
C ASP A 30 -28.06 -10.90 2.49
N MET A 31 -26.79 -11.17 2.17
CA MET A 31 -26.02 -10.48 1.12
C MET A 31 -25.98 -8.94 1.31
N VAL A 32 -26.06 -8.47 2.55
CA VAL A 32 -26.07 -7.04 2.88
C VAL A 32 -24.70 -6.42 2.56
N ARG A 33 -24.72 -5.21 1.99
CA ARG A 33 -23.49 -4.43 1.72
C ARG A 33 -22.93 -3.87 3.03
N ASN A 34 -21.95 -4.56 3.60
CA ASN A 34 -21.32 -4.22 4.88
C ASN A 34 -19.92 -3.58 4.76
N GLY A 35 -19.49 -3.18 3.55
CA GLY A 35 -18.20 -2.52 3.34
C GLY A 35 -16.96 -3.42 3.47
N ALA A 36 -17.10 -4.72 3.74
CA ALA A 36 -15.97 -5.64 3.93
C ALA A 36 -15.01 -5.68 2.71
N LYS A 37 -15.52 -5.46 1.49
CA LYS A 37 -14.70 -5.34 0.28
C LYS A 37 -13.68 -4.21 0.37
N VAL A 38 -14.05 -3.07 0.97
CA VAL A 38 -13.18 -1.90 1.11
C VAL A 38 -12.14 -2.18 2.19
N LEU A 39 -12.55 -2.71 3.34
CA LEU A 39 -11.67 -2.98 4.48
C LEU A 39 -10.65 -4.10 4.22
N ARG A 40 -11.00 -5.12 3.43
CA ARG A 40 -10.08 -6.22 3.07
C ARG A 40 -9.02 -5.80 2.04
N ARG A 41 -9.17 -4.65 1.38
CA ARG A 41 -8.15 -4.19 0.43
C ARG A 41 -6.88 -3.86 1.19
N LYS A 42 -5.76 -4.43 0.74
CA LYS A 42 -4.43 -4.05 1.24
C LYS A 42 -4.21 -2.55 1.02
N LEU A 43 -3.68 -1.89 2.04
CA LEU A 43 -3.25 -0.51 1.91
C LEU A 43 -2.10 -0.42 0.90
N ARG A 44 -2.13 0.60 0.05
CA ARG A 44 -1.10 0.86 -0.99
C ARG A 44 -0.31 2.13 -0.71
N GLY A 45 -0.47 2.72 0.48
CA GLY A 45 0.13 4.01 0.84
C GLY A 45 1.65 4.00 0.68
N ASP A 46 2.32 2.98 1.20
CA ASP A 46 3.78 2.87 1.10
C ASP A 46 4.25 2.73 -0.35
N LEU A 47 3.60 1.87 -1.14
CA LEU A 47 3.90 1.73 -2.58
C LEU A 47 3.76 3.06 -3.33
N ILE A 48 2.71 3.84 -3.04
CA ILE A 48 2.46 5.14 -3.68
C ILE A 48 3.50 6.17 -3.21
N LYS A 49 3.86 6.18 -1.93
CA LYS A 49 4.90 7.05 -1.37
C LYS A 49 6.24 6.81 -2.06
N GLU A 50 6.53 5.56 -2.41
CA GLU A 50 7.76 5.17 -3.11
C GLU A 50 7.72 5.38 -4.62
N TYR A 51 6.63 5.91 -5.18
CA TYR A 51 6.50 6.03 -6.65
C TYR A 51 7.64 6.85 -7.30
N TYR A 52 8.17 7.87 -6.61
CA TYR A 52 9.30 8.67 -7.07
C TYR A 52 10.61 8.36 -6.29
N TYR A 53 10.79 7.14 -5.77
CA TYR A 53 11.94 6.80 -4.91
C TYR A 53 13.31 7.05 -5.60
N PRO A 54 14.33 7.59 -4.91
CA PRO A 54 14.29 8.40 -3.70
C PRO A 54 14.66 9.87 -3.99
N SER A 55 13.70 10.79 -3.85
CA SER A 55 14.03 12.23 -3.86
C SER A 55 14.75 12.72 -2.60
N LYS A 56 14.74 11.94 -1.52
CA LYS A 56 15.31 12.31 -0.20
C LYS A 56 16.62 11.60 0.17
N THR A 57 17.07 10.62 -0.62
CA THR A 57 18.24 9.79 -0.25
C THR A 57 19.52 10.23 -0.95
N LEU A 58 19.43 10.99 -2.05
CA LEU A 58 20.62 11.54 -2.69
C LEU A 58 21.01 12.85 -1.99
N PRO A 59 22.21 12.94 -1.39
CA PRO A 59 22.68 14.18 -0.80
C PRO A 59 22.89 15.22 -1.91
N ASN A 60 22.33 16.41 -1.73
CA ASN A 60 22.65 17.55 -2.60
C ASN A 60 24.09 18.03 -2.34
N ALA A 61 24.64 18.87 -3.22
CA ALA A 61 26.01 19.38 -3.09
C ALA A 61 26.26 20.06 -1.72
N SER A 62 25.26 20.77 -1.19
CA SER A 62 25.32 21.36 0.16
C SER A 62 25.40 20.32 1.28
N ALA A 63 24.63 19.24 1.19
CA ALA A 63 24.68 18.13 2.15
C ALA A 63 26.01 17.39 2.06
N LEU A 64 26.54 17.19 0.85
CA LEU A 64 27.88 16.61 0.65
C LEU A 64 28.96 17.46 1.31
N ASN A 65 28.94 18.79 1.13
CA ASN A 65 29.90 19.68 1.77
C ASN A 65 29.76 19.73 3.30
N ARG A 66 28.55 19.51 3.84
CA ARG A 66 28.35 19.38 5.29
C ARG A 66 28.92 18.07 5.83
N MET A 67 28.80 16.98 5.08
CA MET A 67 29.29 15.65 5.46
C MET A 67 30.80 15.51 5.24
N PHE A 68 31.33 16.13 4.19
CA PHE A 68 32.71 16.05 3.73
C PHE A 68 33.19 17.45 3.30
N PRO A 69 33.60 18.30 4.26
CA PRO A 69 34.01 19.68 3.97
C PRO A 69 35.13 19.77 2.93
N ASP A 70 36.03 18.80 2.89
CA ASP A 70 37.21 18.77 2.03
C ASP A 70 36.88 18.56 0.53
N LEU A 71 35.69 18.06 0.21
CA LEU A 71 35.31 17.77 -1.18
C LEU A 71 34.92 19.01 -1.99
N HIS A 72 34.58 20.13 -1.33
CA HIS A 72 34.19 21.40 -1.96
C HIS A 72 33.30 21.24 -3.21
N CYS A 73 32.26 20.42 -3.12
CA CYS A 73 31.35 20.12 -4.22
C CYS A 73 30.60 21.38 -4.66
N ILE A 74 30.47 21.55 -5.98
CA ILE A 74 29.71 22.62 -6.63
C ILE A 74 28.57 21.98 -7.42
N ASP A 75 27.37 22.55 -7.38
CA ASP A 75 26.27 22.17 -8.28
C ASP A 75 26.45 22.90 -9.63
N PRO A 76 26.78 22.19 -10.73
CA PRO A 76 27.07 22.82 -12.02
C PRO A 76 25.86 23.55 -12.62
N LYS A 77 24.65 23.05 -12.38
CA LYS A 77 23.42 23.66 -12.91
C LYS A 77 23.15 24.99 -12.20
N GLU A 78 23.37 25.02 -10.90
CA GLU A 78 23.20 26.24 -10.11
C GLU A 78 24.26 27.28 -10.46
N TYR A 79 25.52 26.86 -10.61
CA TYR A 79 26.59 27.74 -11.08
C TYR A 79 26.26 28.39 -12.44
N GLN A 80 25.79 27.59 -13.40
CA GLN A 80 25.39 28.08 -14.72
C GLN A 80 24.19 29.05 -14.65
N ARG A 81 23.20 28.77 -13.80
CA ARG A 81 22.06 29.67 -13.59
C ARG A 81 22.50 31.03 -13.05
N LEU A 82 23.45 31.05 -12.11
CA LEU A 82 23.97 32.29 -11.53
C LEU A 82 24.78 33.10 -12.55
N GLN A 83 25.61 32.45 -13.36
CA GLN A 83 26.34 33.10 -14.46
C GLN A 83 25.38 33.78 -15.43
N LYS A 84 24.37 33.04 -15.91
CA LYS A 84 23.36 33.56 -16.86
C LYS A 84 22.53 34.72 -16.30
N ASN A 85 22.28 34.74 -15.00
CA ASN A 85 21.54 35.82 -14.34
C ASN A 85 22.40 37.07 -14.06
N ALA A 86 23.73 36.93 -14.10
CA ALA A 86 24.67 38.01 -13.85
C ALA A 86 25.08 38.75 -15.14
N GLU A 87 24.85 38.14 -16.30
CA GLU A 87 24.88 38.75 -17.64
C GLU A 87 23.66 39.66 -17.87
#